data_AF-A0A6G3X5F3-F1
#
_entry.id   AF-A0A6G3X5F3-F1
#
_cell.length_a   1.000
_cell.length_b   1.000
_cell.length_c   1.000
_cell.angle_alpha   90.00
_cell.angle_beta   90.00
_cell.angle_gamma   90.00
#
_symmetry.space_group_name_H-M   'P 1'
#
loop_
_entity.id
_entity.type
_entity.pdbx_description
1 polymer ?
#
loop_
_entity_poly.entity_id
_entity_poly.type
_entity_poly.pdbx_seq_one_letter_code
_entity_poly.pdbx_strand_id
1 'polypeptide(L)' 'FKPYAQAGYLVLDENPRAAPRPLAQGWSMGREPLLDLFKAYEAGGVDQLMLNLRLNSRPAEDVVAELADHLLPHFPTP' A
#
# COMPACT_ATOMS: atom_id res chain seq x y z
N PHE A 1 -21.28 10.83 -6.18
CA PHE A 1 -19.99 10.25 -5.79
C PHE A 1 -19.39 9.59 -7.01
N LYS A 2 -18.17 9.97 -7.44
CA LYS A 2 -17.49 9.32 -8.55
C LYS A 2 -16.25 8.65 -7.96
N PRO A 3 -16.32 7.35 -7.62
CA PRO A 3 -15.25 6.69 -6.90
C PRO A 3 -13.97 6.78 -7.72
N TYR A 4 -12.94 7.40 -7.15
CA TYR A 4 -11.62 7.41 -7.76
C TYR A 4 -10.86 6.19 -7.29
N ALA A 5 -10.65 5.26 -8.22
CA ALA A 5 -9.91 4.03 -7.98
C ALA A 5 -8.50 4.15 -8.52
N GLN A 6 -7.52 3.78 -7.72
CA GLN A 6 -6.13 3.67 -8.14
C GLN A 6 -5.65 2.23 -8.01
N ALA A 7 -4.92 1.74 -9.02
CA ALA A 7 -4.38 0.40 -9.03
C ALA A 7 -2.88 0.42 -9.36
N GLY A 8 -2.11 -0.44 -8.73
CA GLY A 8 -0.68 -0.54 -8.99
C GLY A 8 -0.05 -1.76 -8.34
N TYR A 9 1.19 -2.04 -8.72
CA TYR A 9 2.01 -3.05 -8.06
C TYR A 9 2.55 -2.51 -6.73
N LEU A 10 2.55 -3.35 -5.70
CA LEU A 10 3.19 -3.04 -4.42
C LEU A 10 4.26 -4.10 -4.16
N VAL A 11 5.49 -3.65 -3.94
CA VAL A 11 6.57 -4.46 -3.38
C VAL A 11 6.85 -3.94 -1.98
N LEU A 12 6.43 -4.69 -0.97
CA LEU A 12 6.63 -4.35 0.43
C LEU A 12 8.00 -4.83 0.90
N ASP A 13 8.85 -3.88 1.29
CA ASP A 13 10.18 -4.16 1.81
C ASP A 13 10.09 -4.77 3.22
N GLU A 14 11.01 -5.68 3.58
CA GLU A 14 11.09 -6.25 4.94
C GLU A 14 11.47 -5.18 5.97
N ASN A 15 12.24 -4.16 5.55
CA ASN A 15 12.50 -3.02 6.41
C ASN A 15 11.28 -2.08 6.39
N PRO A 16 10.59 -1.90 7.53
CA PRO A 16 9.38 -1.08 7.60
C PRO A 16 9.63 0.40 7.24
N ARG A 17 10.88 0.87 7.34
CA ARG A 17 11.31 2.24 7.04
C ARG A 17 12.01 2.39 5.70
N ALA A 18 12.02 1.35 4.86
CA ALA A 18 12.69 1.42 3.57
C ALA A 18 12.11 2.56 2.72
N ALA A 19 13.01 3.40 2.21
CA ALA A 19 12.63 4.56 1.42
C ALA A 19 11.89 4.17 0.12
N PRO A 20 10.96 5.00 -0.37
CA PRO A 20 10.28 4.77 -1.62
C PRO A 20 11.23 4.64 -2.81
N ARG A 21 11.05 3.57 -3.57
CA ARG A 21 11.73 3.29 -4.83
C ARG A 21 10.69 3.28 -5.97
N PRO A 22 10.99 3.93 -7.10
CA PRO A 22 10.08 3.95 -8.23
C PRO A 22 9.96 2.55 -8.84
N LEU A 23 8.73 2.16 -9.15
CA LEU A 23 8.42 0.97 -9.92
C LEU A 23 7.64 1.39 -11.16
N ALA A 24 7.88 0.76 -12.31
CA ALA A 24 7.30 1.18 -13.59
C ALA A 24 5.77 1.31 -13.57
N GLN A 25 5.08 0.52 -12.73
CA GLN A 25 3.64 0.64 -12.51
C GLN A 25 3.28 0.41 -11.03
N GLY A 26 3.95 1.08 -10.11
CA GLY A 26 3.64 0.91 -8.69
C GLY A 26 4.67 1.48 -7.74
N TRP A 27 4.76 0.86 -6.57
CA TRP A 27 5.56 1.32 -5.45
C TRP A 27 6.40 0.20 -4.87
N SER A 28 7.65 0.49 -4.55
CA SER A 28 8.47 -0.38 -3.70
C SER A 28 8.94 0.41 -2.49
N MET A 29 8.48 0.04 -1.29
CA MET A 29 8.81 0.77 -0.06
C MET A 29 8.50 -0.05 1.20
N GLY A 30 8.94 0.44 2.35
CA GLY A 30 8.53 -0.09 3.64
C GLY A 30 7.11 0.33 4.01
N ARG A 31 6.53 -0.33 5.02
CA ARG A 31 5.15 -0.07 5.48
C ARG A 31 4.92 1.34 6.05
N GLU A 32 5.92 1.96 6.67
CA GLU A 32 5.79 3.30 7.26
C GLU A 32 5.56 4.37 6.18
N PRO A 33 6.43 4.51 5.15
CA PRO A 33 6.16 5.45 4.06
C PRO A 33 4.94 5.05 3.21
N LEU A 34 4.57 3.76 3.18
CA LEU A 34 3.34 3.30 2.50
C LEU A 34 2.09 3.84 3.20
N LEU A 35 2.07 3.85 4.53
CA LEU A 35 0.98 4.43 5.30
C LEU A 35 0.82 5.93 5.01
N ASP A 36 1.92 6.67 4.96
CA ASP A 36 1.90 8.10 4.62
C ASP A 36 1.36 8.32 3.19
N LEU A 37 1.75 7.46 2.25
CA LEU A 37 1.23 7.50 0.88
C LEU A 37 -0.28 7.26 0.83
N PHE A 38 -0.79 6.27 1.58
CA PHE A 38 -2.23 5.99 1.60
C PHE A 38 -3.04 7.11 2.24
N LYS A 39 -2.53 7.75 3.29
CA LYS A 39 -3.15 8.96 3.86
C LYS A 39 -3.17 10.12 2.87
N ALA A 40 -2.11 10.29 2.09
CA ALA A 40 -2.09 11.30 1.04
C ALA A 40 -3.12 11.01 -0.07
N TYR A 41 -3.32 9.73 -0.41
CA TYR A 41 -4.36 9.32 -1.34
C TYR A 41 -5.78 9.54 -0.80
N GLU A 42 -6.04 9.17 0.44
CA GLU A 42 -7.31 9.45 1.12
C GLU A 42 -7.61 10.96 1.15
N ALA A 43 -6.63 11.79 1.55
CA ALA A 43 -6.76 13.24 1.54
C ALA A 43 -6.95 13.82 0.12
N GLY A 44 -6.45 13.12 -0.90
CA GLY A 44 -6.63 13.44 -2.32
C GLY A 44 -7.97 12.98 -2.91
N GLY A 45 -8.82 12.29 -2.14
CA GLY A 45 -10.12 11.78 -2.60
C GLY A 45 -10.05 10.44 -3.34
N VAL A 46 -9.00 9.63 -3.09
CA VAL A 46 -8.95 8.24 -3.56
C VAL A 46 -9.81 7.39 -2.61
N ASP A 47 -10.87 6.80 -3.16
CA ASP A 47 -11.81 6.00 -2.38
C ASP A 47 -11.46 4.50 -2.39
N GLN A 48 -10.77 4.03 -3.44
CA GLN A 48 -10.44 2.63 -3.59
C GLN A 48 -9.01 2.43 -4.12
N LEU A 49 -8.23 1.60 -3.43
CA LEU A 49 -6.89 1.20 -3.84
C LEU A 49 -6.83 -0.30 -4.11
N MET A 50 -6.36 -0.67 -5.29
CA MET A 50 -6.11 -2.05 -5.69
C MET A 50 -4.60 -2.31 -5.71
N LEU A 51 -4.13 -3.22 -4.84
CA LEU A 51 -2.71 -3.55 -4.70
C LEU A 51 -2.41 -4.89 -5.36
N ASN A 52 -1.47 -4.91 -6.30
CA ASN A 52 -0.98 -6.13 -6.91
C ASN A 52 0.33 -6.57 -6.25
N LEU A 53 0.30 -7.72 -5.57
CA LEU A 53 1.44 -8.23 -4.80
C LEU A 53 2.35 -9.18 -5.59
N ARG A 54 2.13 -9.40 -6.89
CA ARG A 54 2.86 -10.41 -7.68
C ARG A 54 4.37 -10.21 -7.74
N LEU A 55 4.85 -8.99 -7.52
CA LEU A 55 6.27 -8.65 -7.61
C LEU A 55 7.02 -8.77 -6.27
N ASN A 56 6.32 -9.13 -5.18
CA ASN A 56 6.97 -9.39 -3.91
C ASN A 56 7.78 -10.67 -3.99
N SER A 57 8.96 -10.66 -3.38
CA SER A 57 9.74 -11.88 -3.13
C SER A 57 9.16 -12.71 -1.98
N ARG A 58 8.41 -12.05 -1.08
CA ARG A 58 7.72 -12.68 0.05
C ARG A 58 6.39 -13.30 -0.39
N PRO A 59 5.91 -14.36 0.30
CA PRO A 59 4.56 -14.88 0.13
C PRO A 59 3.51 -13.77 0.26
N ALA A 60 2.50 -13.79 -0.60
CA ALA A 60 1.45 -12.77 -0.57
C ALA A 60 0.66 -12.79 0.75
N GLU A 61 0.52 -13.95 1.39
CA GLU A 61 -0.13 -14.09 2.71
C GLU A 61 0.58 -13.29 3.80
N ASP A 62 1.92 -13.34 3.85
CA ASP A 62 2.70 -12.60 4.84
C ASP A 62 2.60 -11.08 4.62
N VAL A 63 2.63 -10.67 3.35
CA VAL A 63 2.48 -9.26 2.99
C VAL A 63 1.08 -8.76 3.35
N VAL A 64 0.03 -9.53 3.06
CA VAL A 64 -1.35 -9.18 3.42
C VAL A 64 -1.52 -9.13 4.94
N ALA A 65 -0.98 -10.09 5.68
CA ALA A 65 -1.03 -10.09 7.15
C ALA A 65 -0.36 -8.84 7.73
N GLU A 66 0.82 -8.46 7.22
CA GLU A 66 1.52 -7.26 7.67
C GLU A 66 0.73 -5.97 7.36
N LEU A 67 0.12 -5.88 6.17
CA LEU A 67 -0.77 -4.76 5.84
C LEU A 67 -2.01 -4.75 6.73
N ALA A 68 -2.55 -5.92 7.07
CA ALA A 68 -3.71 -6.04 7.94
C ALA A 68 -3.42 -5.58 9.37
N ASP A 69 -2.27 -5.98 9.94
CA ASP A 69 -1.92 -5.63 11.31
C ASP A 69 -1.48 -4.18 11.47
N HIS A 70 -0.80 -3.62 10.45
CA HIS A 70 -0.15 -2.32 10.57
C HIS A 70 -0.82 -1.18 9.81
N LEU A 71 -1.52 -1.46 8.70
CA LEU A 71 -2.14 -0.42 7.88
C LEU A 71 -3.66 -0.35 8.05
N LEU A 72 -4.37 -1.48 8.06
CA LEU A 72 -5.84 -1.47 8.19
C LEU A 72 -6.38 -0.73 9.43
N PRO A 73 -5.73 -0.77 10.62
CA PRO A 73 -6.22 -0.02 11.79
C PRO A 73 -6.27 1.50 11.59
N HIS A 74 -5.55 2.03 10.58
CA HIS A 74 -5.57 3.45 10.23
C HIS A 74 -6.71 3.84 9.28
N PHE A 75 -7.37 2.86 8.65
CA PHE A 75 -8.46 3.07 7.70
C PHE A 75 -9.71 2.30 8.15
N PRO A 76 -10.35 2.72 9.26
CA PRO A 76 -11.55 2.06 9.74
C PRO A 76 -12.66 2.16 8.70
N THR A 77 -13.32 1.03 8.42
CA THR A 77 -14.51 1.02 7.58
C THR A 77 -15.64 1.71 8.36
N PRO A 78 -16.41 2.63 7.76
CA PRO A 78 -17.58 3.23 8.40
C PRO A 78 -18.68 2.21 8.70
#